data_AF-A0A183F7I9-F1
#
_entry.id   AF-A0A183F7I9-F1
#
_cell.length_a   1.000
_cell.length_b   1.000
_cell.length_c   1.000
_cell.angle_alpha   90.00
_cell.angle_beta   90.00
_cell.angle_gamma   90.00
#
_symmetry.space_group_name_H-M   'P 1'
#
loop_
_entity.id
_entity.type
_entity.pdbx_description
1 polymer ?
#
loop_
_entity_poly.entity_id
_entity_poly.type
_entity_poly.pdbx_seq_one_letter_code
_entity_poly.pdbx_strand_id
1 'polypeptide(L)'
;MELGITKPGRRKVDKQTWLWTDDVKAKVRKKKSLYHVFLCDKTDDNWQRYQKAKEAAKKAVAVAKATHYSDVNQNLESRDGERYLYGLSKNRHRQTEDIEKFFGINDKDGHLLTDRRKTSIKVNGIELPRTAVFKYLGSGVASDGKPMVEMNSRVSATWSKWRSLTGVLCDRKIPEHLKSKIYRAVVRPVAMYGAECWPATKEVETRLSVMETKMLRWTAGVTRMDRI
;
A
#
# COMPACT_ATOMS: atom_id res chain seq x y z
N MET A 1 0.18 -2.91 -36.30
CA MET A 1 0.30 -2.57 -34.87
C MET A 1 1.18 -3.62 -34.23
N GLU A 2 2.43 -3.28 -33.94
CA GLU A 2 3.30 -4.11 -33.09
C GLU A 2 3.28 -3.50 -31.68
N LEU A 3 2.63 -4.19 -30.73
CA LEU A 3 2.62 -3.79 -29.33
C LEU A 3 3.75 -4.55 -28.61
N GLY A 4 4.70 -3.83 -28.02
CA GLY A 4 5.59 -4.38 -27.00
C GLY A 4 7.10 -4.26 -27.21
N ILE A 5 7.62 -3.14 -27.70
CA ILE A 5 9.07 -2.90 -27.69
C ILE A 5 9.44 -2.17 -26.39
N THR A 6 10.24 -2.79 -25.52
CA THR A 6 10.82 -2.14 -24.34
C THR A 6 11.91 -1.16 -24.74
N LYS A 7 11.85 0.09 -24.26
CA LYS A 7 12.87 1.13 -24.50
C LYS A 7 14.29 0.58 -24.22
N PRO A 8 15.23 0.62 -25.19
CA PRO A 8 16.62 0.24 -24.94
C PRO A 8 17.26 1.25 -23.98
N GLY A 9 18.05 0.76 -23.02
CA GLY A 9 18.74 1.60 -22.02
C GLY A 9 18.18 1.58 -20.60
N ARG A 10 17.11 0.81 -20.31
CA ARG A 10 16.70 0.60 -18.91
C ARG A 10 17.79 -0.16 -18.15
N ARG A 11 18.34 0.44 -17.08
CA ARG A 11 19.19 -0.27 -16.13
C ARG A 11 18.41 -1.47 -15.61
N LYS A 12 18.99 -2.67 -15.79
CA LYS A 12 18.48 -3.92 -15.22
C LYS A 12 18.39 -3.71 -13.72
N VAL A 13 17.19 -3.75 -13.16
CA VAL A 13 17.01 -3.76 -11.70
C VAL A 13 17.69 -5.04 -11.22
N ASP A 14 18.81 -4.89 -10.53
CA ASP A 14 19.57 -6.02 -10.04
C ASP A 14 18.66 -6.82 -9.10
N LYS A 15 18.48 -8.11 -9.40
CA LYS A 15 17.61 -8.96 -8.58
C LYS A 15 18.22 -8.99 -7.19
N GLN A 16 17.50 -8.50 -6.18
CA GLN A 16 17.97 -8.40 -4.80
C GLN A 16 18.66 -9.70 -4.32
N THR A 17 20.00 -9.68 -4.33
CA THR A 17 20.89 -10.79 -3.94
C THR A 17 21.20 -10.78 -2.45
N TRP A 18 20.87 -9.69 -1.74
CA TRP A 18 21.19 -9.49 -0.32
C TRP A 18 20.53 -10.52 0.62
N LEU A 19 19.41 -11.15 0.22
CA LEU A 19 18.73 -12.18 1.01
C LEU A 19 19.44 -13.55 0.94
N TRP A 20 20.28 -13.77 -0.08
CA TRP A 20 20.94 -15.04 -0.34
C TRP A 20 22.33 -15.08 0.30
N THR A 21 22.39 -15.02 1.63
CA THR A 21 23.62 -15.28 2.38
C THR A 21 24.05 -16.74 2.24
N ASP A 22 25.32 -17.04 2.48
CA ASP A 22 25.83 -18.41 2.37
C ASP A 22 25.16 -19.36 3.36
N ASP A 23 24.80 -18.86 4.55
CA ASP A 23 23.99 -19.61 5.51
C ASP A 23 22.58 -19.90 4.97
N VAL A 24 21.87 -18.89 4.43
CA VAL A 24 20.53 -19.09 3.84
C VAL A 24 20.59 -20.09 2.69
N LYS A 25 21.58 -19.98 1.79
CA LYS A 25 21.78 -20.93 0.69
C LYS A 25 22.03 -22.34 1.23
N ALA A 26 22.90 -22.51 2.22
CA ALA A 26 23.21 -23.79 2.82
C ALA A 26 21.98 -24.44 3.47
N LYS A 27 21.21 -23.70 4.26
CA LYS A 27 19.98 -24.20 4.89
C LYS A 27 18.89 -24.55 3.87
N VAL A 28 18.74 -23.75 2.82
CA VAL A 28 17.78 -24.04 1.73
C VAL A 28 18.20 -25.28 0.93
N ARG A 29 19.49 -25.47 0.65
CA ARG A 29 20.01 -26.69 0.01
C ARG A 29 19.76 -27.92 0.87
N LYS A 30 20.07 -27.86 2.17
CA LYS A 30 19.83 -28.95 3.12
C LYS A 30 18.34 -29.29 3.27
N LYS A 31 17.46 -28.28 3.27
CA LYS A 31 16.01 -28.48 3.22
C LYS A 31 15.58 -29.22 1.95
N LYS A 32 16.11 -28.81 0.79
CA LYS A 32 15.78 -29.45 -0.50
C LYS A 32 16.27 -30.88 -0.57
N SER A 33 17.50 -31.18 -0.13
CA SER A 33 18.03 -32.55 -0.14
C SER A 33 17.20 -33.48 0.75
N LEU A 34 16.84 -33.04 1.96
CA LEU A 34 16.02 -33.83 2.88
C LEU A 34 14.58 -34.01 2.40
N TYR A 35 14.05 -33.06 1.63
CA TYR A 35 12.77 -33.24 0.95
C TYR A 35 12.83 -34.33 -0.12
N HIS A 36 13.91 -34.38 -0.91
CA HIS A 36 14.10 -35.45 -1.88
C HIS A 36 14.27 -36.82 -1.21
N VAL A 37 15.03 -36.90 -0.11
CA VAL A 37 15.16 -38.14 0.68
C VAL A 37 13.80 -38.62 1.21
N PHE A 38 12.99 -37.71 1.76
CA PHE A 38 11.61 -38.01 2.19
C PHE A 38 10.71 -38.46 1.03
N LEU A 39 10.87 -37.90 -0.17
CA LEU A 39 10.10 -38.32 -1.34
C LEU A 39 10.46 -39.73 -1.81
N CYS A 40 11.74 -40.12 -1.71
CA CYS A 40 12.21 -41.46 -2.03
C CYS A 40 11.74 -42.49 -0.99
N ASP A 41 11.76 -42.12 0.29
CA ASP A 41 11.40 -43.00 1.41
C ASP A 41 10.58 -42.23 2.45
N LYS A 42 9.26 -42.44 2.42
CA LYS A 42 8.25 -41.67 3.17
C LYS A 42 8.12 -42.10 4.64
N THR A 43 9.25 -42.33 5.30
CA THR A 43 9.30 -42.65 6.72
C THR A 43 9.06 -41.41 7.58
N ASP A 44 8.54 -41.64 8.79
CA ASP A 44 8.32 -40.59 9.77
C ASP A 44 9.62 -39.90 10.20
N ASP A 45 10.75 -40.64 10.27
CA ASP A 45 12.06 -40.06 10.58
C ASP A 45 12.51 -39.08 9.47
N ASN A 46 12.36 -39.45 8.19
CA ASN A 46 12.69 -38.57 7.06
C ASN A 46 11.80 -37.31 7.06
N TRP A 47 10.52 -37.46 7.39
CA TRP A 47 9.60 -36.33 7.54
C TRP A 47 10.03 -35.38 8.67
N GLN A 48 10.37 -35.90 9.85
CA GLN A 48 10.85 -35.09 10.97
C GLN A 48 12.16 -34.36 10.64
N ARG A 49 13.09 -35.03 9.94
CA ARG A 49 14.35 -34.42 9.47
C ARG A 49 14.09 -33.27 8.49
N TYR A 50 13.18 -33.45 7.54
CA TYR A 50 12.76 -32.38 6.62
C TYR A 50 12.13 -31.20 7.36
N GLN A 51 11.22 -31.44 8.31
CA GLN A 51 10.56 -30.37 9.08
C GLN A 51 11.58 -29.54 9.88
N LYS A 52 12.53 -30.19 10.57
CA LYS A 52 13.62 -29.49 11.28
C LYS A 52 14.44 -28.62 10.32
N ALA A 53 14.77 -29.13 9.13
CA ALA A 53 15.52 -28.36 8.13
C ALA A 53 14.71 -27.22 7.49
N LYS A 54 13.40 -27.39 7.32
CA LYS A 54 12.47 -26.36 6.83
C LYS A 54 12.37 -25.20 7.82
N GLU A 55 12.20 -25.50 9.10
CA GLU A 55 12.17 -24.48 10.16
C GLU A 55 13.53 -23.79 10.30
N ALA A 56 14.65 -24.51 10.21
CA ALA A 56 15.99 -23.91 10.21
C ALA A 56 16.19 -22.94 9.02
N ALA A 57 15.76 -23.32 7.81
CA ALA A 57 15.83 -22.43 6.65
C ALA A 57 14.93 -21.20 6.81
N LYS A 58 13.73 -21.36 7.37
CA LYS A 58 12.80 -20.27 7.64
C LYS A 58 13.37 -19.28 8.67
N LYS A 59 13.99 -19.78 9.75
CA LYS A 59 14.69 -18.96 10.75
C LYS A 59 15.87 -18.21 10.14
N ALA A 60 16.72 -18.86 9.35
CA ALA A 60 17.85 -18.22 8.68
C ALA A 60 17.40 -17.09 7.75
N VAL A 61 16.33 -17.30 6.97
CA VAL A 61 15.73 -16.25 6.12
C VAL A 61 15.18 -15.09 6.96
N ALA A 62 14.52 -15.37 8.08
CA ALA A 62 14.00 -14.35 8.98
C ALA A 62 15.13 -13.51 9.61
N VAL A 63 16.21 -14.15 10.05
CA VAL A 63 17.40 -13.48 10.60
C VAL A 63 18.07 -12.63 9.53
N ALA A 64 18.33 -13.16 8.33
CA ALA A 64 18.92 -12.38 7.24
C ALA A 64 18.08 -11.15 6.86
N LYS A 65 16.75 -11.28 6.86
CA LYS A 65 15.84 -10.13 6.68
C LYS A 65 15.97 -9.13 7.83
N ALA A 66 15.93 -9.60 9.07
CA ALA A 66 16.04 -8.74 10.24
C ALA A 66 17.37 -7.97 10.24
N THR A 67 18.50 -8.64 9.96
CA THR A 67 19.82 -8.01 9.89
C THR A 67 19.90 -6.98 8.77
N HIS A 68 19.41 -7.28 7.57
CA HIS A 68 19.42 -6.32 6.46
C HIS A 68 18.52 -5.10 6.73
N TYR A 69 17.33 -5.33 7.29
CA TYR A 69 16.42 -4.24 7.63
C TYR A 69 16.80 -3.52 8.94
N SER A 70 17.67 -4.08 9.78
CA SER A 70 18.13 -3.44 11.03
C SER A 70 18.96 -2.19 10.72
N ASP A 71 19.88 -2.26 9.75
CA ASP A 71 20.71 -1.12 9.33
C ASP A 71 19.86 -0.03 8.65
N VAL A 72 18.93 -0.44 7.78
CA VAL A 72 17.95 0.49 7.21
C VAL A 72 17.10 1.10 8.31
N ASN A 73 16.61 0.32 9.29
CA ASN A 73 15.77 0.82 10.37
C ASN A 73 16.52 1.77 11.32
N GLN A 74 17.78 1.50 11.65
CA GLN A 74 18.63 2.42 12.41
C GLN A 74 18.85 3.74 11.67
N ASN A 75 19.07 3.69 10.36
CA ASN A 75 19.17 4.90 9.54
C ASN A 75 17.84 5.66 9.45
N LEU A 76 16.70 4.96 9.47
CA LEU A 76 15.35 5.55 9.47
C LEU A 76 14.97 6.24 10.78
N GLU A 77 15.55 5.82 11.90
CA GLU A 77 15.37 6.45 13.22
C GLU A 77 16.24 7.71 13.39
N SER A 78 17.13 8.00 12.44
CA SER A 78 17.91 9.24 12.39
C SER A 78 17.13 10.41 11.76
N ARG A 79 17.46 11.65 12.13
CA ARG A 79 16.87 12.87 11.55
C ARG A 79 17.09 12.98 10.03
N ASP A 80 18.12 12.32 9.50
CA ASP A 80 18.42 12.25 8.07
C ASP A 80 17.70 11.08 7.35
N GLY A 81 17.19 10.09 8.11
CA GLY A 81 16.44 8.94 7.61
C GLY A 81 15.10 9.30 6.97
N GLU A 82 14.38 10.26 7.56
CA GLU A 82 13.16 10.82 6.97
C GLU A 82 13.45 11.50 5.63
N ARG A 83 14.60 12.21 5.52
CA ARG A 83 15.04 12.89 4.30
C ARG A 83 15.43 11.90 3.21
N TYR A 84 16.04 10.77 3.59
CA TYR A 84 16.35 9.66 2.70
C TYR A 84 15.08 8.99 2.14
N LEU A 85 14.09 8.68 2.99
CA LEU A 85 12.80 8.13 2.53
C LEU A 85 12.06 9.08 1.61
N TYR A 86 12.02 10.37 1.96
CA TYR A 86 11.43 11.40 1.11
C TYR A 86 12.16 11.52 -0.24
N GLY A 87 13.49 11.40 -0.25
CA GLY A 87 14.28 11.36 -1.48
C GLY A 87 13.98 10.12 -2.34
N LEU A 88 13.85 8.95 -1.72
CA LEU A 88 13.61 7.68 -2.40
C LEU A 88 12.18 7.58 -2.96
N SER A 89 11.19 8.10 -2.23
CA SER A 89 9.80 8.23 -2.69
C SER A 89 9.71 9.21 -3.86
N LYS A 90 10.37 10.37 -3.77
CA LYS A 90 10.40 11.39 -4.83
C LYS A 90 11.13 10.90 -6.08
N ASN A 91 12.19 10.11 -5.95
CA ASN A 91 12.87 9.50 -7.08
C ASN A 91 12.01 8.42 -7.76
N ARG A 92 11.30 7.59 -6.99
CA ARG A 92 10.35 6.62 -7.56
C ARG A 92 9.18 7.33 -8.26
N HIS A 93 8.66 8.40 -7.68
CA HIS A 93 7.63 9.24 -8.31
C HIS A 93 8.11 9.80 -9.65
N ARG A 94 9.30 10.42 -9.68
CA ARG A 94 9.93 10.91 -10.93
C ARG A 94 10.20 9.81 -11.96
N GLN A 95 10.51 8.59 -11.51
CA GLN A 95 10.69 7.44 -12.40
C GLN A 95 9.35 6.88 -12.94
N THR A 96 8.23 7.19 -12.31
CA THR A 96 6.87 6.86 -12.80
C THR A 96 6.24 7.97 -13.63
N GLU A 97 6.84 9.16 -13.66
CA GLU A 97 6.45 10.29 -14.53
C GLU A 97 6.87 10.03 -16.00
N ASP A 98 6.54 8.86 -16.58
CA ASP A 98 6.51 8.63 -18.05
C ASP A 98 5.31 9.37 -18.70
N ILE A 99 4.53 10.11 -17.91
CA ILE A 99 3.35 10.88 -18.31
C ILE A 99 3.74 12.35 -18.18
N GLU A 100 3.97 13.02 -19.32
CA GLU A 100 3.93 14.49 -19.36
C GLU A 100 2.67 14.94 -18.62
N LYS A 101 2.80 15.92 -17.73
CA LYS A 101 1.63 16.59 -17.15
C LYS A 101 0.79 17.13 -18.31
N PHE A 102 -0.25 16.40 -18.69
CA PHE A 102 -1.15 16.82 -19.74
C PHE A 102 -1.93 18.04 -19.24
N PHE A 103 -1.71 19.18 -19.88
CA PHE A 103 -2.44 20.41 -19.63
C PHE A 103 -3.78 20.45 -20.39
N GLY A 104 -4.04 19.49 -21.28
CA GLY A 104 -5.30 19.35 -22.03
C GLY A 104 -5.36 18.08 -22.89
N ILE A 105 -6.55 17.63 -23.26
CA ILE A 105 -6.74 16.48 -24.16
C ILE A 105 -6.71 17.00 -25.60
N ASN A 106 -5.94 16.37 -26.49
CA ASN A 106 -5.94 16.67 -27.92
C ASN A 106 -6.72 15.60 -28.70
N ASP A 107 -7.32 15.98 -29.83
CA ASP A 107 -7.86 15.02 -30.81
C ASP A 107 -6.73 14.32 -31.58
N LYS A 108 -7.08 13.27 -32.33
CA LYS A 108 -6.20 12.54 -33.26
C LYS A 108 -5.43 13.44 -34.23
N ASP A 109 -5.96 14.63 -34.53
CA ASP A 109 -5.38 15.62 -35.42
C ASP A 109 -4.52 16.68 -34.67
N GLY A 110 -4.25 16.48 -33.38
CA GLY A 110 -3.41 17.38 -32.57
C GLY A 110 -4.09 18.66 -32.09
N HIS A 111 -5.39 18.85 -32.38
CA HIS A 111 -6.17 19.99 -31.93
C HIS A 111 -6.58 19.84 -30.46
N LEU A 112 -6.39 20.89 -29.67
CA LEU A 112 -6.73 20.91 -28.24
C LEU A 112 -8.26 20.83 -28.03
N LEU A 113 -8.74 19.70 -27.52
CA LEU A 113 -10.15 19.47 -27.18
C LEU A 113 -10.54 20.11 -25.84
N THR A 114 -9.60 20.25 -24.91
CA THR A 114 -9.89 20.80 -23.56
C THR A 114 -8.73 21.63 -23.00
N ASP A 115 -9.04 22.84 -22.54
CA ASP A 115 -8.23 23.62 -21.59
C ASP A 115 -8.91 23.58 -20.20
N ARG A 116 -8.15 23.79 -19.12
CA ARG A 116 -8.63 23.85 -17.72
C ARG A 116 -9.74 24.90 -17.51
N ARG A 117 -9.92 25.81 -18.47
CA ARG A 117 -10.93 26.87 -18.50
C ARG A 117 -12.18 26.45 -19.29
N LYS A 118 -12.99 25.57 -18.71
CA LYS A 118 -14.44 25.39 -19.00
C LYS A 118 -14.85 25.51 -20.49
N THR A 119 -14.32 24.71 -21.41
CA THR A 119 -14.94 24.53 -22.74
C THR A 119 -15.98 23.41 -22.70
N SER A 120 -17.11 23.59 -23.39
CA SER A 120 -18.15 22.55 -23.53
C SER A 120 -17.64 21.42 -24.44
N ILE A 121 -17.75 20.18 -23.97
CA ILE A 121 -17.29 19.02 -24.73
C ILE A 121 -18.46 18.59 -25.64
N LYS A 122 -18.26 18.66 -26.95
CA LYS A 122 -19.21 18.16 -27.94
C LYS A 122 -18.68 16.87 -28.57
N VAL A 123 -19.50 15.83 -28.59
CA VAL A 123 -19.22 14.59 -29.33
C VAL A 123 -20.27 14.48 -30.43
N ASN A 124 -19.82 14.45 -31.70
CA ASN A 124 -20.71 14.46 -32.87
C ASN A 124 -21.74 15.61 -32.86
N GLY A 125 -21.35 16.79 -32.39
CA GLY A 125 -22.22 17.96 -32.26
C GLY A 125 -23.14 17.97 -31.03
N ILE A 126 -23.19 16.88 -30.26
CA ILE A 126 -24.00 16.77 -29.03
C ILE A 126 -23.15 17.21 -27.83
N GLU A 127 -23.62 18.19 -27.08
CA GLU A 127 -22.96 18.66 -25.85
C GLU A 127 -23.16 17.65 -24.72
N LEU A 128 -22.05 17.20 -24.12
CA LEU A 128 -22.09 16.23 -23.04
C LEU A 128 -22.50 16.91 -21.71
N PRO A 129 -23.41 16.29 -20.93
CA PRO A 129 -23.80 16.82 -19.64
C PRO A 129 -22.61 16.82 -18.67
N ARG A 130 -22.39 17.95 -18.02
CA ARG A 130 -21.38 18.09 -16.96
C ARG A 130 -21.98 17.81 -15.60
N THR A 131 -21.24 17.05 -14.78
CA THR A 131 -21.55 16.85 -13.37
C THR A 131 -20.45 17.44 -12.50
N ALA A 132 -20.83 17.98 -11.34
CA ALA A 132 -19.89 18.45 -10.33
C ALA A 132 -19.14 17.30 -9.63
N VAL A 133 -19.78 16.13 -9.53
CA VAL A 133 -19.20 14.91 -8.95
C VAL A 133 -19.57 13.72 -9.82
N PHE A 134 -18.57 12.95 -10.24
CA PHE A 134 -18.76 11.73 -11.01
C PHE A 134 -18.22 10.53 -10.23
N LYS A 135 -18.98 9.43 -10.19
CA LYS A 135 -18.52 8.20 -9.55
C LYS A 135 -17.88 7.29 -10.60
N TYR A 136 -16.59 7.04 -10.46
CA TYR A 136 -15.82 6.16 -11.34
C TYR A 136 -15.15 5.06 -10.52
N LEU A 137 -15.41 3.79 -10.85
CA LEU A 137 -14.87 2.61 -10.14
C LEU A 137 -15.05 2.67 -8.61
N GLY A 138 -16.12 3.32 -8.13
CA GLY A 138 -16.39 3.49 -6.71
C GLY A 138 -15.77 4.73 -6.06
N SER A 139 -14.90 5.46 -6.76
CA SER A 139 -14.31 6.73 -6.31
C SER A 139 -15.08 7.93 -6.87
N GLY A 140 -15.26 8.97 -6.05
CA GLY A 140 -15.96 10.19 -6.43
C GLY A 140 -14.98 11.25 -6.92
N VAL A 141 -15.00 11.56 -8.21
CA VAL A 141 -14.15 12.58 -8.84
C VAL A 141 -14.91 13.90 -8.89
N ALA A 142 -14.38 14.93 -8.22
CA ALA A 142 -14.95 16.27 -8.24
C ALA A 142 -14.45 17.07 -9.45
N SER A 143 -15.31 17.91 -10.04
CA SER A 143 -14.98 18.73 -11.21
C SER A 143 -13.89 19.78 -10.94
N ASP A 144 -13.71 20.17 -9.68
CA ASP A 144 -12.65 21.09 -9.24
C ASP A 144 -11.33 20.36 -8.90
N GLY A 145 -11.31 19.02 -9.04
CA GLY A 145 -10.16 18.18 -8.74
C GLY A 145 -9.81 18.08 -7.25
N LYS A 146 -10.66 18.58 -6.34
CA LYS A 146 -10.38 18.50 -4.90
C LYS A 146 -10.64 17.09 -4.36
N PRO A 147 -9.76 16.57 -3.49
CA PRO A 147 -9.88 15.20 -2.98
C PRO A 147 -10.98 15.04 -1.92
N MET A 148 -11.58 16.15 -1.45
CA MET A 148 -12.48 16.14 -0.30
C MET A 148 -13.73 15.29 -0.51
N VAL A 149 -14.28 15.26 -1.71
CA VAL A 149 -15.46 14.44 -2.03
C VAL A 149 -15.15 12.96 -1.89
N GLU A 150 -14.05 12.50 -2.49
CA GLU A 150 -13.61 11.11 -2.38
C GLU A 150 -13.24 10.76 -0.94
N MET A 151 -12.47 11.63 -0.27
CA MET A 151 -12.02 11.39 1.09
C MET A 151 -13.20 11.27 2.06
N ASN A 152 -14.21 12.14 1.94
CA ASN A 152 -15.41 12.03 2.77
C ASN A 152 -16.18 10.72 2.51
N SER A 153 -16.23 10.27 1.26
CA SER A 153 -16.79 8.96 0.91
C SER A 153 -16.01 7.81 1.57
N ARG A 154 -14.67 7.84 1.53
CA ARG A 154 -13.82 6.83 2.19
C ARG A 154 -13.94 6.86 3.71
N VAL A 155 -13.97 8.04 4.31
CA VAL A 155 -14.21 8.22 5.75
C VAL A 155 -15.57 7.60 6.13
N SER A 156 -16.62 7.87 5.36
CA SER A 156 -17.95 7.28 5.59
C SER A 156 -17.96 5.76 5.45
N ALA A 157 -17.32 5.22 4.41
CA ALA A 157 -17.17 3.77 4.22
C ALA A 157 -16.38 3.13 5.37
N THR A 158 -15.30 3.78 5.82
CA THR A 158 -14.48 3.33 6.95
C THR A 158 -15.28 3.31 8.24
N TRP A 159 -16.06 4.36 8.51
CA TRP A 159 -16.98 4.39 9.66
C TRP A 159 -18.00 3.27 9.60
N SER A 160 -18.57 3.01 8.43
CA SER A 160 -19.53 1.92 8.23
C SER A 160 -18.88 0.57 8.53
N LYS A 161 -17.64 0.35 8.03
CA LYS A 161 -16.90 -0.88 8.31
C LYS A 161 -16.53 -1.01 9.78
N TRP A 162 -16.03 0.05 10.41
CA TRP A 162 -15.68 0.07 11.83
C TRP A 162 -16.91 -0.23 12.71
N ARG A 163 -18.06 0.38 12.40
CA ARG A 163 -19.33 0.13 13.13
C ARG A 163 -19.77 -1.33 13.05
N SER A 164 -19.56 -2.01 11.93
CA SER A 164 -19.86 -3.45 11.81
C SER A 164 -18.98 -4.34 12.72
N LEU A 165 -17.87 -3.81 13.24
CA LEU A 165 -16.90 -4.53 14.05
C LEU A 165 -16.91 -4.09 15.52
N THR A 166 -17.81 -3.21 15.94
CA THR A 166 -17.85 -2.69 17.32
C THR A 166 -18.01 -3.78 18.37
N GLY A 167 -18.77 -4.84 18.08
CA GLY A 167 -18.90 -5.99 18.98
C GLY A 167 -17.59 -6.71 19.29
N VAL A 168 -16.55 -6.52 18.47
CA VAL A 168 -15.20 -7.08 18.69
C VAL A 168 -14.22 -5.98 19.12
N LEU A 169 -14.23 -4.84 18.42
CA LEU A 169 -13.31 -3.73 18.67
C LEU A 169 -13.58 -3.04 20.02
N CYS A 170 -14.83 -2.97 20.46
CA CYS A 170 -15.19 -2.35 21.73
C CYS A 170 -15.38 -3.37 22.88
N ASP A 171 -15.17 -4.66 22.63
CA ASP A 171 -15.27 -5.68 23.69
C ASP A 171 -14.05 -5.62 24.63
N ARG A 172 -14.29 -5.42 25.92
CA ARG A 172 -13.24 -5.38 26.95
C ARG A 172 -12.55 -6.73 27.16
N LYS A 173 -13.20 -7.84 26.83
CA LYS A 173 -12.65 -9.20 26.97
C LYS A 173 -11.60 -9.53 25.91
N ILE A 174 -11.59 -8.78 24.80
CA ILE A 174 -10.66 -9.03 23.70
C ILE A 174 -9.36 -8.26 23.93
N PRO A 175 -8.20 -8.93 23.89
CA PRO A 175 -6.90 -8.27 24.05
C PRO A 175 -6.65 -7.16 23.03
N GLU A 176 -6.06 -6.05 23.49
CA GLU A 176 -5.84 -4.83 22.69
C GLU A 176 -5.01 -5.09 21.42
N HIS A 177 -3.99 -5.95 21.50
CA HIS A 177 -3.16 -6.28 20.34
C HIS A 177 -3.95 -6.98 19.21
N LEU A 178 -4.99 -7.77 19.55
CA LEU A 178 -5.87 -8.38 18.54
C LEU A 178 -6.78 -7.34 17.91
N LYS A 179 -7.35 -6.44 18.70
CA LYS A 179 -8.15 -5.31 18.18
C LYS A 179 -7.33 -4.44 17.22
N SER A 180 -6.10 -4.12 17.61
CA SER A 180 -5.15 -3.38 16.76
C SER A 180 -4.87 -4.10 15.44
N LYS A 181 -4.67 -5.43 15.48
CA LYS A 181 -4.47 -6.25 14.28
C LYS A 181 -5.72 -6.24 13.37
N ILE A 182 -6.91 -6.36 13.94
CA ILE A 182 -8.18 -6.29 13.20
C ILE A 182 -8.35 -4.92 12.57
N TYR A 183 -8.14 -3.84 13.32
CA TYR A 183 -8.23 -2.48 12.81
C TYR A 183 -7.28 -2.26 11.63
N ARG A 184 -6.00 -2.62 11.78
CA ARG A 184 -4.98 -2.48 10.73
C ARG A 184 -5.27 -3.32 9.49
N ALA A 185 -5.83 -4.52 9.67
CA ALA A 185 -6.08 -5.45 8.56
C ALA A 185 -7.42 -5.22 7.85
N VAL A 186 -8.43 -4.69 8.54
CA VAL A 186 -9.82 -4.67 8.03
C VAL A 186 -10.38 -3.26 7.89
N VAL A 187 -10.04 -2.34 8.80
CA VAL A 187 -10.60 -0.97 8.81
C VAL A 187 -9.69 -0.01 8.04
N ARG A 188 -8.39 0.00 8.36
CA ARG A 188 -7.41 0.92 7.75
C ARG A 188 -7.34 0.82 6.22
N PRO A 189 -7.39 -0.36 5.57
CA PRO A 189 -7.36 -0.43 4.12
C PRO A 189 -8.56 0.23 3.44
N VAL A 190 -9.73 0.27 4.09
CA VAL A 190 -10.94 0.94 3.54
C VAL A 190 -10.74 2.46 3.46
N ALA A 191 -10.06 3.02 4.46
CA ALA A 191 -9.73 4.45 4.49
C ALA A 191 -8.67 4.82 3.46
N MET A 192 -7.68 3.94 3.26
CA MET A 192 -6.51 4.19 2.41
C MET A 192 -6.72 3.85 0.93
N TYR A 193 -7.85 3.23 0.57
CA TYR A 193 -8.15 2.95 -0.82
C TYR A 193 -8.24 4.25 -1.62
N GLY A 194 -7.44 4.37 -2.69
CA GLY A 194 -7.38 5.56 -3.54
C GLY A 194 -6.48 6.66 -3.00
N ALA A 195 -5.81 6.45 -1.85
CA ALA A 195 -4.91 7.43 -1.26
C ALA A 195 -3.69 7.72 -2.13
N GLU A 196 -3.31 6.82 -3.04
CA GLU A 196 -2.27 7.02 -4.06
C GLU A 196 -2.59 8.17 -5.03
N CYS A 197 -3.87 8.53 -5.17
CA CYS A 197 -4.32 9.62 -6.04
C CYS A 197 -4.59 10.92 -5.26
N TRP A 198 -4.42 10.92 -3.94
CA TRP A 198 -4.70 12.10 -3.12
C TRP A 198 -3.47 13.00 -3.01
N PRO A 199 -3.64 14.32 -3.15
CA PRO A 199 -2.57 15.25 -2.81
C PRO A 199 -2.33 15.20 -1.29
N ALA A 200 -1.06 15.09 -0.89
CA ALA A 200 -0.64 15.08 0.51
C ALA A 200 -0.75 16.48 1.14
N THR A 201 -1.98 16.97 1.31
CA THR A 201 -2.26 18.25 1.96
C THR A 201 -2.50 18.06 3.45
N LYS A 202 -2.23 19.11 4.23
CA LYS A 202 -2.50 19.10 5.68
C LYS A 202 -3.97 18.87 6.01
N GLU A 203 -4.89 19.32 5.17
CA GLU A 203 -6.33 19.10 5.34
C GLU A 203 -6.68 17.61 5.25
N VAL A 204 -6.14 16.91 4.25
CA VAL A 204 -6.34 15.46 4.06
C VAL A 204 -5.73 14.67 5.22
N GLU A 205 -4.47 14.98 5.58
CA GLU A 205 -3.78 14.36 6.73
C GLU A 205 -4.58 14.54 8.03
N THR A 206 -5.02 15.77 8.30
CA THR A 206 -5.78 16.10 9.51
C THR A 206 -7.08 15.33 9.56
N ARG A 207 -7.81 15.21 8.46
CA ARG A 207 -9.09 14.50 8.45
C ARG A 207 -8.92 13.01 8.74
N LEU A 208 -7.95 12.36 8.09
CA LEU A 208 -7.65 10.94 8.32
C LEU A 208 -7.20 10.71 9.76
N SER A 209 -6.33 11.58 10.27
CA SER A 209 -5.87 11.54 11.66
C SER A 209 -7.02 11.69 12.67
N VAL A 210 -7.94 12.65 12.44
CA VAL A 210 -9.11 12.84 13.31
C VAL A 210 -10.01 11.59 13.30
N MET A 211 -10.23 10.99 12.13
CA MET A 211 -11.02 9.76 12.03
C MET A 211 -10.33 8.60 12.76
N GLU A 212 -9.07 8.33 12.46
CA GLU A 212 -8.28 7.23 13.03
C GLU A 212 -8.17 7.36 14.54
N THR A 213 -7.79 8.53 15.04
CA THR A 213 -7.69 8.81 16.48
C THR A 213 -9.02 8.60 17.18
N LYS A 214 -10.13 9.03 16.57
CA LYS A 214 -11.47 8.85 17.16
C LYS A 214 -11.85 7.37 17.25
N MET A 215 -11.59 6.58 16.20
CA MET A 215 -11.89 5.14 16.17
C MET A 215 -11.01 4.34 17.16
N LEU A 216 -9.72 4.61 17.19
CA LEU A 216 -8.78 3.93 18.09
C LEU A 216 -9.08 4.24 19.55
N ARG A 217 -9.38 5.49 19.88
CA ARG A 217 -9.76 5.89 21.23
C ARG A 217 -11.03 5.17 21.71
N TRP A 218 -12.04 5.03 20.84
CA TRP A 218 -13.24 4.25 21.14
C TRP A 218 -12.96 2.74 21.27
N THR A 219 -12.02 2.20 20.49
CA THR A 219 -11.57 0.80 20.56
C THR A 219 -10.90 0.50 21.91
N ALA A 220 -10.08 1.43 22.40
CA ALA A 220 -9.44 1.37 23.71
C ALA A 220 -10.42 1.65 24.89
N GLY A 221 -11.68 2.01 24.62
CA GLY A 221 -12.65 2.35 25.66
C GLY A 221 -12.36 3.65 26.40
N VAL A 222 -11.51 4.50 25.84
CA VAL A 222 -11.10 5.79 26.42
C VAL A 222 -12.06 6.88 25.96
N THR A 223 -12.54 7.70 26.88
CA THR A 223 -13.40 8.85 26.62
C THR A 223 -12.58 10.11 26.39
N ARG A 224 -13.24 11.23 26.06
CA ARG A 224 -12.53 12.54 25.97
C ARG A 224 -12.26 13.15 27.35
N MET A 225 -12.90 12.59 28.39
CA MET A 225 -12.79 13.04 29.78
C MET A 225 -11.68 12.31 30.53
N ASP A 226 -11.31 11.12 30.06
CA ASP A 226 -10.11 10.43 30.52
C ASP A 226 -8.90 11.26 30.08
N ARG A 227 -8.44 12.13 30.97
CA ARG A 227 -7.23 12.93 30.79
C ARG A 227 -6.05 11.96 30.75
N ILE A 228 -5.51 11.75 29.55
CA ILE A 228 -4.20 11.12 29.33
C ILE A 228 -3.16 12.24 29.31
#